data_AF-A0A3D4N4F6-F1
#
_entry.id   AF-A0A3D4N4F6-F1
#
_cell.length_a   1.000
_cell.length_b   1.000
_cell.length_c   1.000
_cell.angle_alpha   90.00
_cell.angle_beta   90.00
_cell.angle_gamma   90.00
#
_symmetry.space_group_name_H-M   'P 1'
#
loop_
_entity.id
_entity.type
_entity.pdbx_description
1 polymer ?
#
loop_
_entity_poly.entity_id
_entity_poly.type
_entity_poly.pdbx_seq_one_letter_code
_entity_poly.pdbx_strand_id
1 'polypeptide(L)'
;MKIARQLFVTLILVSFATVGLFAAESEMSGNLKLIASTAPEFKVEAGYTVKIPFLQGEGPLFSGNNVKLKGLMGLSPVAATLSVDAVLTPVAVMELSVGGAMGTGWDFPLMDTEGLRVGDGIADSTSASMEGIYYKGRAGVALQFDTAAIWPGEWKSVVMRTYHEVNYQGYSDAPGTGSAWEYETNGLRQNGLNYKGEYLVGYQMPLMVNTVAIMLETYLDNIGTEFEVTPMTFDLGLVANVKFSDRLNLTIIPQLTTRYTDADTRLVTHGDIKFKRVAAMLNYAL
;
A
#
# COMPACT_ATOMS: atom_id res chain seq x y z
N MET A 1 -4.50 -25.03 18.99
CA MET A 1 -4.82 -23.91 18.07
C MET A 1 -5.26 -22.62 18.75
N LYS A 2 -6.20 -22.61 19.72
CA LYS A 2 -6.63 -21.37 20.42
C LYS A 2 -5.51 -20.65 21.21
N ILE A 3 -4.59 -21.41 21.81
CA ILE A 3 -3.47 -20.86 22.61
C ILE A 3 -2.43 -20.14 21.75
N ALA A 4 -2.14 -20.65 20.54
CA ALA A 4 -1.24 -19.98 19.59
C ALA A 4 -1.82 -18.64 19.08
N ARG A 5 -3.15 -18.58 18.90
CA ARG A 5 -3.87 -17.37 18.50
C ARG A 5 -3.87 -16.29 19.60
N GLN A 6 -3.98 -16.70 20.87
CA GLN A 6 -3.89 -15.80 22.03
C GLN A 6 -2.46 -15.33 22.28
N LEU A 7 -1.46 -16.20 22.11
CA LEU A 7 -0.04 -15.82 22.20
C LEU A 7 0.34 -14.80 21.13
N PHE A 8 -0.19 -14.91 19.92
CA PHE A 8 0.07 -13.97 18.84
C PHE A 8 -0.53 -12.58 19.10
N VAL A 9 -1.78 -12.52 19.57
CA VAL A 9 -2.45 -11.25 19.95
C VAL A 9 -1.73 -10.60 21.13
N THR A 10 -1.30 -11.38 22.12
CA THR A 10 -0.54 -10.87 23.26
C THR A 10 0.87 -10.42 22.85
N LEU A 11 1.55 -11.10 21.92
CA LEU A 11 2.84 -10.68 21.39
C LEU A 11 2.73 -9.35 20.64
N ILE A 12 1.66 -9.16 19.86
CA ILE A 12 1.36 -7.90 19.18
C ILE A 12 1.12 -6.79 20.22
N LEU A 13 0.24 -7.02 21.20
CA LEU A 13 -0.02 -6.03 22.26
C LEU A 13 1.22 -5.69 23.10
N VAL A 14 2.06 -6.68 23.41
CA VAL A 14 3.33 -6.48 24.12
C VAL A 14 4.34 -5.76 23.24
N SER A 15 4.37 -6.00 21.91
CA SER A 15 5.23 -5.24 20.99
C SER A 15 4.80 -3.77 20.85
N PHE A 16 3.50 -3.48 20.90
CA PHE A 16 3.01 -2.09 20.97
C PHE A 16 3.34 -1.43 22.31
N ALA A 17 3.35 -2.19 23.42
CA ALA A 17 3.70 -1.69 24.74
C ALA A 17 5.22 -1.47 24.92
N THR A 18 6.09 -2.29 24.30
CA THR A 18 7.55 -2.15 24.43
C THR A 18 8.16 -1.09 23.53
N VAL A 19 7.55 -0.78 22.38
CA VAL A 19 7.99 0.35 21.54
C VAL A 19 7.74 1.70 22.23
N GLY A 20 6.71 1.79 23.10
CA GLY A 20 6.46 2.97 23.93
C GLY A 20 7.50 3.22 25.04
N LEU A 21 8.39 2.27 25.32
CA LEU A 21 9.39 2.36 26.41
C LEU A 21 10.78 2.84 25.93
N PHE A 22 10.99 3.10 24.63
CA PHE A 22 12.28 3.55 24.05
C PHE A 22 12.20 4.90 23.32
N ALA A 23 11.34 5.81 23.74
CA ALA A 23 11.04 7.02 22.98
C ALA A 23 11.10 8.29 23.84
N ALA A 24 12.29 8.66 24.31
CA ALA A 24 12.52 9.95 24.98
C ALA A 24 12.70 11.12 23.98
N GLU A 25 12.87 10.86 22.67
CA GLU A 25 13.08 11.88 21.62
C GLU A 25 12.30 11.63 20.32
N SER A 26 11.35 10.67 20.28
CA SER A 26 10.67 10.31 19.03
C SER A 26 9.52 11.25 18.68
N GLU A 27 9.45 11.67 17.41
CA GLU A 27 8.25 12.33 16.87
C GLU A 27 7.19 11.26 16.57
N MET A 28 6.04 11.37 17.23
CA MET A 28 4.88 10.52 16.99
C MET A 28 3.86 11.26 16.14
N SER A 29 3.32 10.60 15.11
CA SER A 29 2.24 11.17 14.29
C SER A 29 1.20 10.10 13.96
N GLY A 30 -0.07 10.49 13.97
CA GLY A 30 -1.20 9.64 13.61
C GLY A 30 -1.98 10.23 12.44
N ASN A 31 -2.67 9.38 11.69
CA ASN A 31 -3.64 9.84 10.70
C ASN A 31 -4.83 8.89 10.56
N LEU A 32 -5.92 9.45 10.06
CA LEU A 32 -7.09 8.72 9.58
C LEU A 32 -7.27 9.00 8.10
N LYS A 33 -7.45 7.96 7.31
CA LYS A 33 -7.70 8.02 5.87
C LYS A 33 -9.05 7.39 5.55
N LEU A 34 -9.82 8.07 4.72
CA LEU A 34 -11.00 7.54 4.07
C LEU A 34 -10.73 7.48 2.58
N ILE A 35 -10.85 6.29 2.00
CA ILE A 35 -10.62 6.02 0.58
C ILE A 35 -11.95 5.56 0.00
N ALA A 36 -12.35 6.18 -1.10
CA ALA A 36 -13.51 5.78 -1.89
C ALA A 36 -13.18 5.90 -3.36
N SER A 37 -13.81 5.09 -4.20
CA SER A 37 -13.64 5.21 -5.65
C SER A 37 -14.94 5.03 -6.41
N THR A 38 -14.93 5.33 -7.72
CA THR A 38 -16.06 5.04 -8.61
C THR A 38 -16.22 3.55 -8.93
N ALA A 39 -15.20 2.73 -8.64
CA ALA A 39 -15.31 1.28 -8.59
C ALA A 39 -15.63 0.86 -7.14
N PRO A 40 -16.18 -0.37 -6.90
CA PRO A 40 -16.45 -0.88 -5.56
C PRO A 40 -15.17 -0.97 -4.70
N GLU A 41 -14.81 0.14 -4.06
CA GLU A 41 -13.67 0.28 -3.16
C GLU A 41 -14.06 1.33 -2.13
N PHE A 42 -14.09 0.90 -0.88
CA PHE A 42 -14.24 1.76 0.28
C PHE A 42 -13.30 1.25 1.36
N LYS A 43 -12.47 2.13 1.92
CA LYS A 43 -11.51 1.74 2.95
C LYS A 43 -11.31 2.85 3.96
N VAL A 44 -11.25 2.48 5.22
CA VAL A 44 -10.83 3.34 6.32
C VAL A 44 -9.48 2.83 6.80
N GLU A 45 -8.51 3.74 6.90
CA GLU A 45 -7.18 3.42 7.39
C GLU A 45 -6.83 4.28 8.59
N ALA A 46 -6.34 3.65 9.65
CA ALA A 46 -5.69 4.31 10.77
C ALA A 46 -4.19 4.04 10.69
N GLY A 47 -3.41 5.11 10.54
CA GLY A 47 -1.96 5.03 10.47
C GLY A 47 -1.31 5.65 11.69
N TYR A 48 -0.18 5.08 12.08
CA TYR A 48 0.67 5.57 13.14
C TYR A 48 2.13 5.49 12.72
N THR A 49 2.88 6.56 12.94
CA THR A 49 4.31 6.63 12.59
C THR A 49 5.10 7.14 13.78
N VAL A 50 6.13 6.38 14.15
CA VAL A 50 7.18 6.80 15.09
C VAL A 50 8.43 7.09 14.29
N LYS A 51 8.95 8.31 14.39
CA LYS A 51 10.19 8.71 13.73
C LYS A 51 11.30 8.88 14.76
N ILE A 52 12.41 8.19 14.51
CA ILE A 52 13.56 8.12 15.41
C ILE A 52 14.78 8.65 14.64
N PRO A 53 15.48 9.69 15.15
CA PRO A 53 16.76 10.13 14.61
C PRO A 53 17.75 8.96 14.49
N PHE A 54 18.39 8.78 13.34
CA PHE A 54 19.33 7.69 13.12
C PHE A 54 20.32 8.04 12.01
N LEU A 55 21.62 7.76 12.20
CA LEU A 55 22.69 8.13 11.25
C LEU A 55 22.69 9.62 10.87
N GLN A 56 22.37 10.51 11.81
CA GLN A 56 22.43 11.94 11.59
C GLN A 56 23.89 12.41 11.57
N GLY A 57 24.23 13.20 10.56
CA GLY A 57 25.54 13.81 10.38
C GLY A 57 25.41 15.28 10.00
N GLU A 58 26.55 15.95 9.85
CA GLU A 58 26.58 17.33 9.38
C GLU A 58 26.28 17.42 7.88
N GLY A 59 25.67 18.54 7.47
CA GLY A 59 25.37 18.83 6.07
C GLY A 59 23.97 18.39 5.61
N PRO A 60 23.53 18.87 4.43
CA PRO A 60 22.14 18.76 3.97
C PRO A 60 21.69 17.34 3.61
N LEU A 61 22.63 16.41 3.40
CA LEU A 61 22.34 15.04 3.00
C LEU A 61 22.08 14.10 4.19
N PHE A 62 22.65 14.40 5.35
CA PHE A 62 22.66 13.51 6.51
C PHE A 62 21.92 14.08 7.73
N SER A 63 21.68 15.39 7.79
CA SER A 63 21.03 16.04 8.95
C SER A 63 19.60 15.56 9.19
N GLY A 64 18.90 15.14 8.13
CA GLY A 64 17.53 14.65 8.18
C GLY A 64 17.39 13.13 8.33
N ASN A 65 18.49 12.39 8.46
CA ASN A 65 18.45 10.93 8.50
C ASN A 65 17.67 10.40 9.71
N ASN A 66 16.90 9.34 9.46
CA ASN A 66 15.99 8.79 10.46
C ASN A 66 15.59 7.35 10.12
N VAL A 67 15.02 6.68 11.11
CA VAL A 67 14.23 5.46 10.96
C VAL A 67 12.78 5.77 11.32
N LYS A 68 11.85 5.38 10.46
CA LYS A 68 10.40 5.46 10.71
C LYS A 68 9.86 4.06 10.92
N LEU A 69 9.15 3.86 12.02
CA LEU A 69 8.30 2.69 12.22
C LEU A 69 6.86 3.09 11.92
N LYS A 70 6.24 2.41 10.96
CA LYS A 70 4.88 2.67 10.51
C LYS A 70 4.01 1.48 10.87
N GLY A 71 2.91 1.73 11.57
CA GLY A 71 1.82 0.78 11.75
C GLY A 71 0.58 1.29 11.01
N LEU A 72 -0.09 0.41 10.27
CA LEU A 72 -1.31 0.74 9.55
C LEU A 72 -2.36 -0.33 9.77
N MET A 73 -3.57 0.08 10.13
CA MET A 73 -4.74 -0.78 10.19
C MET A 73 -5.75 -0.29 9.16
N GLY A 74 -6.08 -1.15 8.20
CA GLY A 74 -7.07 -0.89 7.16
C GLY A 74 -8.32 -1.74 7.36
N LEU A 75 -9.48 -1.15 7.17
CA LEU A 75 -10.78 -1.80 7.19
C LEU A 75 -11.56 -1.42 5.92
N SER A 76 -12.01 -2.41 5.16
CA SER A 76 -12.95 -2.26 4.05
C SER A 76 -14.22 -3.06 4.37
N PRO A 77 -15.30 -2.92 3.58
CA PRO A 77 -16.54 -3.67 3.82
C PRO A 77 -16.36 -5.19 3.80
N VAL A 78 -15.28 -5.69 3.20
CA VAL A 78 -15.00 -7.12 2.99
C VAL A 78 -13.70 -7.59 3.62
N ALA A 79 -12.86 -6.72 4.18
CA ALA A 79 -11.56 -7.14 4.70
C ALA A 79 -10.99 -6.25 5.80
N ALA A 80 -10.12 -6.84 6.60
CA ALA A 80 -9.27 -6.16 7.56
C ALA A 80 -7.80 -6.49 7.31
N THR A 81 -6.94 -5.48 7.33
CA THR A 81 -5.50 -5.62 7.11
C THR A 81 -4.73 -4.89 8.21
N LEU A 82 -3.72 -5.55 8.76
CA LEU A 82 -2.70 -4.94 9.61
C LEU A 82 -1.37 -4.95 8.86
N SER A 83 -0.67 -3.82 8.86
CA SER A 83 0.63 -3.67 8.22
C SER A 83 1.62 -2.98 9.15
N VAL A 84 2.87 -3.45 9.10
CA VAL A 84 3.98 -2.84 9.83
C VAL A 84 5.18 -2.70 8.90
N ASP A 85 5.79 -1.52 8.85
CA ASP A 85 6.97 -1.23 8.05
C ASP A 85 8.02 -0.49 8.87
N ALA A 86 9.29 -0.83 8.63
CA ALA A 86 10.44 -0.04 9.01
C ALA A 86 11.01 0.64 7.77
N VAL A 87 11.20 1.96 7.83
CA VAL A 87 11.73 2.77 6.73
C VAL A 87 12.97 3.50 7.21
N LEU A 88 14.13 3.13 6.68
CA LEU A 88 15.40 3.78 6.92
C LEU A 88 15.64 4.86 5.86
N THR A 89 15.97 6.07 6.28
CA THR A 89 16.42 7.17 5.41
C THR A 89 17.91 7.39 5.65
N PRO A 90 18.80 6.68 4.93
CA PRO A 90 20.26 6.80 5.16
C PRO A 90 20.85 8.04 4.49
N VAL A 91 20.13 8.65 3.55
CA VAL A 91 20.45 9.92 2.90
C VAL A 91 19.14 10.58 2.48
N ALA A 92 19.08 11.91 2.46
CA ALA A 92 17.85 12.68 2.18
C ALA A 92 17.10 12.30 0.88
N VAL A 93 17.80 11.71 -0.11
CA VAL A 93 17.24 11.33 -1.42
C VAL A 93 16.83 9.86 -1.52
N MET A 94 17.04 9.04 -0.49
CA MET A 94 16.80 7.60 -0.54
C MET A 94 16.08 7.10 0.72
N GLU A 95 15.08 6.24 0.53
CA GLU A 95 14.46 5.47 1.61
C GLU A 95 14.59 3.97 1.31
N LEU A 96 14.93 3.18 2.33
CA LEU A 96 14.94 1.72 2.29
C LEU A 96 13.84 1.22 3.21
N SER A 97 12.93 0.40 2.72
CA SER A 97 11.79 -0.11 3.47
C SER A 97 11.82 -1.63 3.57
N VAL A 98 11.51 -2.16 4.74
CA VAL A 98 11.15 -3.57 4.94
C VAL A 98 9.90 -3.64 5.79
N GLY A 99 9.00 -4.55 5.48
CA GLY A 99 7.78 -4.67 6.23
C GLY A 99 6.96 -5.88 5.85
N GLY A 100 5.80 -5.97 6.48
CA GLY A 100 4.84 -6.99 6.17
C GLY A 100 3.42 -6.56 6.47
N ALA A 101 2.48 -7.30 5.91
CA ALA A 101 1.08 -7.17 6.18
C ALA A 101 0.47 -8.55 6.43
N MET A 102 -0.61 -8.57 7.19
CA MET A 102 -1.48 -9.72 7.33
C MET A 102 -2.93 -9.26 7.31
N GLY A 103 -3.83 -10.10 6.84
CA GLY A 103 -5.23 -9.75 6.74
C GLY A 103 -6.16 -10.95 6.68
N THR A 104 -7.43 -10.67 6.88
CA THR A 104 -8.53 -11.62 6.70
C THR A 104 -9.66 -10.92 5.97
N GLY A 105 -10.47 -11.70 5.25
CA GLY A 105 -11.61 -11.21 4.48
C GLY A 105 -12.89 -11.92 4.91
N TRP A 106 -14.03 -11.30 4.67
CA TRP A 106 -15.35 -11.86 4.91
C TRP A 106 -16.30 -11.47 3.78
N ASP A 107 -17.44 -12.15 3.72
CA ASP A 107 -18.46 -11.87 2.71
C ASP A 107 -19.32 -10.70 3.13
N PHE A 108 -19.67 -9.86 2.15
CA PHE A 108 -20.57 -8.73 2.33
C PHE A 108 -21.79 -8.86 1.40
N PRO A 109 -22.84 -9.58 1.84
CA PRO A 109 -24.00 -9.91 1.01
C PRO A 109 -24.74 -8.69 0.45
N LEU A 110 -24.69 -7.54 1.16
CA LEU A 110 -25.35 -6.31 0.72
C LEU A 110 -24.78 -5.73 -0.58
N MET A 111 -23.54 -6.07 -0.94
CA MET A 111 -22.91 -5.66 -2.21
C MET A 111 -22.52 -6.86 -3.07
N ASP A 112 -22.98 -8.08 -2.73
CA ASP A 112 -22.61 -9.32 -3.41
C ASP A 112 -21.08 -9.44 -3.63
N THR A 113 -20.32 -9.10 -2.59
CA THR A 113 -18.86 -9.01 -2.66
C THR A 113 -18.23 -9.91 -1.61
N GLU A 114 -17.21 -10.66 -2.00
CA GLU A 114 -16.48 -11.56 -1.12
C GLU A 114 -15.06 -11.06 -0.89
N GLY A 115 -14.63 -11.02 0.37
CA GLY A 115 -13.32 -10.48 0.75
C GLY A 115 -12.17 -11.45 0.57
N LEU A 116 -12.46 -12.74 0.55
CA LEU A 116 -11.49 -13.80 0.41
C LEU A 116 -12.09 -14.94 -0.41
N ARG A 117 -11.37 -15.38 -1.44
CA ARG A 117 -11.78 -16.49 -2.29
C ARG A 117 -10.62 -17.45 -2.49
N VAL A 118 -10.95 -18.71 -2.73
CA VAL A 118 -9.99 -19.77 -3.08
C VAL A 118 -10.52 -20.52 -4.30
N GLY A 119 -9.63 -20.93 -5.19
CA GLY A 119 -10.01 -21.69 -6.39
C GLY A 119 -8.81 -22.35 -7.07
N ASP A 120 -9.06 -22.97 -8.21
CA ASP A 120 -8.03 -23.57 -9.08
C ASP A 120 -7.66 -22.67 -10.28
N GLY A 121 -8.40 -21.58 -10.49
CA GLY A 121 -8.24 -20.66 -11.62
C GLY A 121 -8.67 -21.21 -12.98
N ILE A 122 -9.34 -22.36 -13.01
CA ILE A 122 -9.93 -22.99 -14.19
C ILE A 122 -11.46 -22.96 -14.11
N ALA A 123 -12.04 -23.16 -12.92
CA ALA A 123 -13.46 -23.07 -12.61
C ALA A 123 -13.73 -22.27 -11.32
N ASP A 124 -15.01 -22.01 -11.03
CA ASP A 124 -15.54 -21.21 -9.91
C ASP A 124 -14.63 -21.17 -8.67
N SER A 125 -14.15 -19.98 -8.30
CA SER A 125 -13.58 -19.75 -6.99
C SER A 125 -14.69 -19.63 -5.95
N THR A 126 -14.52 -20.22 -4.78
CA THR A 126 -15.49 -20.16 -3.68
C THR A 126 -15.04 -19.17 -2.61
N SER A 127 -16.01 -18.60 -1.89
CA SER A 127 -15.72 -17.84 -0.67
C SER A 127 -14.89 -18.66 0.31
N ALA A 128 -13.91 -17.99 0.91
CA ALA A 128 -13.11 -18.48 2.01
C ALA A 128 -13.24 -17.52 3.21
N SER A 129 -14.44 -16.96 3.42
CA SER A 129 -14.71 -15.95 4.45
C SER A 129 -14.21 -16.38 5.84
N MET A 130 -13.26 -15.60 6.37
CA MET A 130 -12.57 -15.81 7.65
C MET A 130 -11.79 -17.12 7.77
N GLU A 131 -11.57 -17.81 6.65
CA GLU A 131 -10.68 -18.95 6.55
C GLU A 131 -9.25 -18.41 6.33
N GLY A 132 -8.26 -19.05 6.96
CA GLY A 132 -6.85 -18.67 6.85
C GLY A 132 -6.50 -17.18 7.12
N ILE A 133 -5.30 -16.81 6.67
CA ILE A 133 -4.72 -15.47 6.78
C ILE A 133 -4.00 -15.15 5.47
N TYR A 134 -4.33 -14.01 4.87
CA TYR A 134 -3.49 -13.38 3.86
C TYR A 134 -2.24 -12.81 4.53
N TYR A 135 -1.07 -13.00 3.93
CA TYR A 135 0.17 -12.42 4.40
C TYR A 135 1.02 -11.89 3.25
N LYS A 136 1.76 -10.82 3.54
CA LYS A 136 2.68 -10.18 2.61
C LYS A 136 3.97 -9.84 3.34
N GLY A 137 5.10 -10.26 2.80
CA GLY A 137 6.43 -9.75 3.18
C GLY A 137 6.96 -8.89 2.05
N ARG A 138 7.52 -7.71 2.36
CA ARG A 138 7.99 -6.78 1.33
C ARG A 138 9.30 -6.10 1.71
N ALA A 139 10.10 -5.83 0.69
CA ALA A 139 11.28 -4.99 0.76
C ALA A 139 11.24 -4.01 -0.41
N GLY A 140 11.69 -2.77 -0.18
CA GLY A 140 11.64 -1.75 -1.22
C GLY A 140 12.64 -0.63 -1.04
N VAL A 141 12.84 0.11 -2.12
CA VAL A 141 13.71 1.28 -2.19
C VAL A 141 12.97 2.43 -2.85
N ALA A 142 13.03 3.61 -2.25
CA ALA A 142 12.56 4.84 -2.87
C ALA A 142 13.74 5.77 -3.15
N LEU A 143 13.70 6.43 -4.30
CA LEU A 143 14.54 7.58 -4.59
C LEU A 143 13.63 8.79 -4.79
N GLN A 144 14.00 9.92 -4.18
CA GLN A 144 13.22 11.14 -4.25
C GLN A 144 14.11 12.36 -4.44
N PHE A 145 13.58 13.35 -5.16
CA PHE A 145 14.24 14.62 -5.38
C PHE A 145 13.21 15.74 -5.52
N ASP A 146 13.53 16.91 -4.95
CA ASP A 146 12.75 18.13 -5.08
C ASP A 146 13.67 19.26 -5.58
N THR A 147 13.30 19.91 -6.69
CA THR A 147 14.06 21.04 -7.23
C THR A 147 14.13 22.25 -6.28
N ALA A 148 13.17 22.38 -5.34
CA ALA A 148 13.19 23.44 -4.33
C ALA A 148 14.36 23.31 -3.35
N ALA A 149 14.97 22.12 -3.23
CA ALA A 149 16.18 21.92 -2.45
C ALA A 149 17.41 22.62 -3.07
N ILE A 150 17.42 22.82 -4.39
CA ILE A 150 18.47 23.57 -5.11
C ILE A 150 18.07 25.05 -5.26
N TRP A 151 16.82 25.29 -5.66
CA TRP A 151 16.30 26.64 -5.88
C TRP A 151 15.14 26.91 -4.93
N PRO A 152 15.39 27.55 -3.78
CA PRO A 152 14.33 27.91 -2.85
C PRO A 152 13.29 28.83 -3.51
N GLY A 153 12.03 28.55 -3.22
CA GLY A 153 10.87 29.33 -3.65
C GLY A 153 9.60 28.49 -3.71
N GLU A 154 8.46 29.12 -3.42
CA GLU A 154 7.16 28.43 -3.31
C GLU A 154 6.67 27.82 -4.63
N TRP A 155 7.12 28.34 -5.78
CA TRP A 155 6.77 27.87 -7.13
C TRP A 155 7.89 27.05 -7.79
N LYS A 156 8.89 26.62 -7.02
CA LYS A 156 10.08 25.93 -7.57
C LYS A 156 10.16 24.47 -7.17
N SER A 157 9.08 23.89 -6.65
CA SER A 157 9.04 22.49 -6.22
C SER A 157 8.46 21.60 -7.30
N VAL A 158 9.37 20.96 -8.06
CA VAL A 158 9.08 19.80 -8.89
C VAL A 158 9.58 18.59 -8.11
N VAL A 159 8.65 17.76 -7.65
CA VAL A 159 8.94 16.55 -6.89
C VAL A 159 8.96 15.37 -7.84
N MET A 160 10.07 14.64 -7.81
CA MET A 160 10.22 13.37 -8.51
C MET A 160 10.44 12.29 -7.48
N ARG A 161 9.70 11.19 -7.60
CA ARG A 161 9.88 10.03 -6.73
C ARG A 161 9.72 8.76 -7.54
N THR A 162 10.62 7.81 -7.33
CA THR A 162 10.44 6.43 -7.75
C THR A 162 10.48 5.51 -6.53
N TYR A 163 9.67 4.48 -6.52
CA TYR A 163 9.65 3.44 -5.50
C TYR A 163 9.56 2.07 -6.16
N HIS A 164 10.41 1.15 -5.72
CA HIS A 164 10.44 -0.22 -6.22
C HIS A 164 10.30 -1.16 -5.03
N GLU A 165 9.35 -2.09 -5.13
CA GLU A 165 9.04 -3.07 -4.10
C GLU A 165 9.08 -4.48 -4.71
N VAL A 166 9.83 -5.37 -4.06
CA VAL A 166 9.69 -6.81 -4.24
C VAL A 166 8.93 -7.34 -3.04
N ASN A 167 7.90 -8.14 -3.28
CA ASN A 167 7.10 -8.71 -2.22
C ASN A 167 6.74 -10.17 -2.48
N TYR A 168 6.65 -10.93 -1.40
CA TYR A 168 6.05 -12.25 -1.40
C TYR A 168 4.65 -12.13 -0.82
N GLN A 169 3.64 -12.60 -1.54
CA GLN A 169 2.27 -12.68 -1.05
C GLN A 169 1.84 -14.13 -0.95
N GLY A 170 1.05 -14.45 0.06
CA GLY A 170 0.43 -15.75 0.15
C GLY A 170 -0.80 -15.79 1.02
N TYR A 171 -1.49 -16.91 0.92
CA TYR A 171 -2.65 -17.25 1.73
C TYR A 171 -2.37 -18.59 2.44
N SER A 172 -2.60 -18.61 3.75
CA SER A 172 -2.18 -19.73 4.62
C SER A 172 -2.98 -21.01 4.40
N ASP A 173 -4.21 -20.90 3.89
CA ASP A 173 -5.12 -22.03 3.69
C ASP A 173 -5.32 -22.33 2.20
N ALA A 174 -4.35 -21.95 1.37
CA ALA A 174 -4.34 -22.31 -0.04
C ALA A 174 -4.24 -23.85 -0.15
N PRO A 175 -5.17 -24.55 -0.83
CA PRO A 175 -5.32 -26.01 -0.78
C PRO A 175 -4.22 -26.85 -1.46
N GLY A 176 -3.00 -26.32 -1.61
CA GLY A 176 -1.85 -27.04 -2.16
C GLY A 176 -0.92 -26.14 -2.96
N THR A 177 0.10 -26.76 -3.57
CA THR A 177 0.98 -26.09 -4.54
C THR A 177 0.22 -25.82 -5.82
N GLY A 178 0.06 -24.54 -6.19
CA GLY A 178 -0.68 -24.12 -7.39
C GLY A 178 -2.11 -23.63 -7.14
N SER A 179 -2.61 -23.72 -5.90
CA SER A 179 -3.95 -23.19 -5.59
C SER A 179 -4.00 -21.67 -5.66
N ALA A 180 -5.09 -21.17 -6.22
CA ALA A 180 -5.35 -19.76 -6.41
C ALA A 180 -6.15 -19.20 -5.23
N TRP A 181 -5.90 -17.93 -4.92
CA TRP A 181 -6.66 -17.19 -3.93
C TRP A 181 -6.82 -15.73 -4.35
N GLU A 182 -7.88 -15.09 -3.90
CA GLU A 182 -8.11 -13.65 -4.07
C GLU A 182 -8.34 -13.02 -2.70
N TYR A 183 -7.75 -11.85 -2.48
CA TYR A 183 -7.91 -11.05 -1.27
C TYR A 183 -8.38 -9.63 -1.63
N GLU A 184 -9.41 -9.15 -0.94
CA GLU A 184 -9.98 -7.81 -1.10
C GLU A 184 -10.32 -7.49 -2.58
N THR A 185 -10.83 -8.47 -3.32
CA THR A 185 -11.28 -8.36 -4.72
C THR A 185 -10.20 -7.92 -5.75
N ASN A 186 -8.92 -8.16 -5.45
CA ASN A 186 -7.77 -7.71 -6.27
C ASN A 186 -7.37 -8.64 -7.43
N GLY A 187 -8.24 -9.59 -7.79
CA GLY A 187 -7.98 -10.67 -8.74
C GLY A 187 -7.25 -11.86 -8.11
N LEU A 188 -7.37 -13.03 -8.76
CA LEU A 188 -6.71 -14.26 -8.32
C LEU A 188 -5.19 -14.15 -8.37
N ARG A 189 -4.58 -14.76 -7.36
CA ARG A 189 -3.15 -14.82 -7.10
C ARG A 189 -2.74 -16.25 -6.76
N GLN A 190 -1.46 -16.53 -6.93
CA GLN A 190 -0.82 -17.70 -6.35
C GLN A 190 0.21 -17.24 -5.31
N ASN A 191 0.52 -18.12 -4.35
CA ASN A 191 1.58 -17.87 -3.38
C ASN A 191 2.90 -17.69 -4.13
N GLY A 192 3.47 -16.48 -4.10
CA GLY A 192 4.58 -16.16 -4.99
C GLY A 192 5.14 -14.76 -4.84
N LEU A 193 6.18 -14.52 -5.63
CA LEU A 193 6.84 -13.22 -5.73
C LEU A 193 6.07 -12.29 -6.65
N ASN A 194 6.09 -11.01 -6.32
CA ASN A 194 5.53 -9.94 -7.13
C ASN A 194 6.48 -8.74 -7.08
N TYR A 195 6.37 -7.90 -8.09
CA TYR A 195 7.10 -6.65 -8.19
C TYR A 195 6.13 -5.50 -8.42
N LYS A 196 6.33 -4.40 -7.68
CA LYS A 196 5.64 -3.13 -7.87
C LYS A 196 6.68 -2.03 -8.11
N GLY A 197 6.50 -1.28 -9.19
CA GLY A 197 7.17 0.00 -9.43
C GLY A 197 6.16 1.14 -9.31
N GLU A 198 6.58 2.27 -8.78
CA GLU A 198 5.78 3.49 -8.69
C GLU A 198 6.67 4.67 -9.06
N TYR A 199 6.21 5.48 -10.01
CA TYR A 199 6.93 6.65 -10.53
C TYR A 199 6.00 7.84 -10.44
N LEU A 200 6.47 8.92 -9.84
CA LEU A 200 5.70 10.15 -9.66
C LEU A 200 6.54 11.35 -10.08
N VAL A 201 5.94 12.20 -10.91
CA VAL A 201 6.45 13.54 -11.20
C VAL A 201 5.34 14.53 -10.91
N GLY A 202 5.58 15.40 -9.94
CA GLY A 202 4.60 16.34 -9.43
C GLY A 202 5.14 17.75 -9.32
N TYR A 203 4.22 18.71 -9.31
CA TYR A 203 4.48 20.11 -9.08
C TYR A 203 3.72 20.56 -7.83
N GLN A 204 4.44 21.13 -6.87
CA GLN A 204 3.83 21.70 -5.66
C GLN A 204 3.65 23.21 -5.82
N MET A 205 2.52 23.71 -5.34
CA MET A 205 2.08 25.09 -5.48
C MET A 205 1.56 25.64 -4.14
N PRO A 206 1.71 26.95 -3.88
CA PRO A 206 1.16 27.61 -2.68
C PRO A 206 -0.34 27.94 -2.84
N LEU A 207 -1.13 27.00 -3.36
CA LEU A 207 -2.57 27.14 -3.59
C LEU A 207 -3.35 26.11 -2.77
N MET A 208 -4.68 26.26 -2.69
CA MET A 208 -5.54 25.23 -2.11
C MET A 208 -5.39 23.88 -2.83
N VAL A 209 -5.28 23.90 -4.17
CA VAL A 209 -4.75 22.77 -4.93
C VAL A 209 -3.23 22.85 -4.84
N ASN A 210 -2.65 22.14 -3.88
CA ASN A 210 -1.24 22.32 -3.54
C ASN A 210 -0.30 21.37 -4.29
N THR A 211 -0.82 20.30 -4.90
CA THR A 211 -0.01 19.37 -5.69
C THR A 211 -0.80 18.89 -6.90
N VAL A 212 -0.16 18.91 -8.07
CA VAL A 212 -0.60 18.17 -9.25
C VAL A 212 0.52 17.25 -9.70
N ALA A 213 0.22 16.00 -10.04
CA ALA A 213 1.24 15.05 -10.46
C ALA A 213 0.74 14.05 -11.50
N ILE A 214 1.67 13.47 -12.23
CA ILE A 214 1.44 12.25 -13.01
C ILE A 214 2.09 11.12 -12.24
N MET A 215 1.34 10.03 -12.07
CA MET A 215 1.78 8.82 -11.38
C MET A 215 1.65 7.63 -12.33
N LEU A 216 2.70 6.84 -12.45
CA LEU A 216 2.70 5.56 -13.15
C LEU A 216 3.02 4.47 -12.14
N GLU A 217 2.12 3.49 -11.98
CA GLU A 217 2.37 2.29 -11.20
C GLU A 217 2.51 1.10 -12.15
N THR A 218 3.49 0.25 -11.94
CA THR A 218 3.77 -0.93 -12.77
C THR A 218 3.78 -2.19 -11.93
N TYR A 219 3.19 -3.28 -12.42
CA TYR A 219 3.03 -4.51 -11.66
C TYR A 219 3.44 -5.73 -12.49
N LEU A 220 4.28 -6.57 -11.88
CA LEU A 220 4.55 -7.92 -12.34
C LEU A 220 4.09 -8.87 -11.22
N ASP A 221 2.99 -9.55 -11.48
CA ASP A 221 2.25 -10.35 -10.50
C ASP A 221 2.50 -11.84 -10.73
N ASN A 222 2.58 -12.61 -9.64
CA ASN A 222 2.75 -14.07 -9.64
C ASN A 222 4.01 -14.54 -10.41
N ILE A 223 5.15 -13.88 -10.19
CA ILE A 223 6.42 -14.15 -10.86
C ILE A 223 6.83 -15.61 -10.68
N GLY A 224 7.08 -16.30 -11.80
CA GLY A 224 7.52 -17.69 -11.83
C GLY A 224 6.43 -18.71 -11.52
N THR A 225 5.15 -18.32 -11.54
CA THR A 225 4.01 -19.22 -11.37
C THR A 225 3.17 -19.33 -12.63
N GLU A 226 2.17 -20.22 -12.64
CA GLU A 226 1.27 -20.40 -13.79
C GLU A 226 0.39 -19.17 -14.06
N PHE A 227 0.23 -18.27 -13.07
CA PHE A 227 -0.59 -17.06 -13.15
C PHE A 227 0.25 -15.80 -13.40
N GLU A 228 1.49 -15.97 -13.85
CA GLU A 228 2.38 -14.85 -14.13
C GLU A 228 1.76 -13.93 -15.17
N VAL A 229 1.58 -12.65 -14.80
CA VAL A 229 0.96 -11.68 -15.70
C VAL A 229 2.02 -11.09 -16.61
N THR A 230 2.09 -11.60 -17.84
CA THR A 230 2.99 -11.11 -18.88
C THR A 230 2.21 -10.62 -20.11
N PRO A 231 2.58 -9.45 -20.69
CA PRO A 231 3.58 -8.49 -20.21
C PRO A 231 3.12 -7.74 -18.94
N MET A 232 4.05 -7.01 -18.32
CA MET A 232 3.80 -6.19 -17.13
C MET A 232 2.57 -5.29 -17.30
N THR A 233 1.73 -5.20 -16.26
CA THR A 233 0.56 -4.29 -16.25
C THR A 233 0.95 -2.95 -15.64
N PHE A 234 0.17 -1.90 -15.93
CA PHE A 234 0.38 -0.60 -15.32
C PHE A 234 -0.93 0.15 -15.08
N ASP A 235 -0.87 1.07 -14.11
CA ASP A 235 -1.88 2.09 -13.87
C ASP A 235 -1.26 3.48 -14.12
N LEU A 236 -1.95 4.32 -14.88
CA LEU A 236 -1.58 5.71 -15.11
C LEU A 236 -2.59 6.62 -14.43
N GLY A 237 -2.14 7.44 -13.47
CA GLY A 237 -2.98 8.34 -12.69
C GLY A 237 -2.58 9.80 -12.84
N LEU A 238 -3.57 10.69 -12.89
CA LEU A 238 -3.36 12.12 -12.65
C LEU A 238 -3.74 12.41 -11.21
N VAL A 239 -2.80 12.92 -10.41
CA VAL A 239 -3.00 13.20 -9.00
C VAL A 239 -3.27 14.69 -8.82
N ALA A 240 -4.33 15.04 -8.09
CA ALA A 240 -4.56 16.39 -7.60
C ALA A 240 -4.79 16.34 -6.09
N ASN A 241 -4.04 17.13 -5.33
CA ASN A 241 -4.24 17.27 -3.89
C ASN A 241 -4.84 18.65 -3.57
N VAL A 242 -5.91 18.63 -2.78
CA VAL A 242 -6.61 19.79 -2.26
C VAL A 242 -6.40 19.85 -0.75
N LYS A 243 -5.69 20.88 -0.29
CA LYS A 243 -5.43 21.15 1.12
C LYS A 243 -6.50 22.09 1.67
N PHE A 244 -7.41 21.56 2.49
CA PHE A 244 -8.44 22.36 3.16
C PHE A 244 -7.91 23.03 4.44
N SER A 245 -7.01 22.34 5.15
CA SER A 245 -6.29 22.87 6.31
C SER A 245 -4.94 22.16 6.47
N ASP A 246 -4.16 22.51 7.49
CA ASP A 246 -2.91 21.81 7.80
C ASP A 246 -3.11 20.34 8.20
N ARG A 247 -4.34 19.98 8.64
CA ARG A 247 -4.67 18.62 9.07
C ARG A 247 -5.54 17.87 8.09
N LEU A 248 -6.31 18.56 7.25
CA LEU A 248 -7.28 17.94 6.34
C LEU A 248 -6.92 18.18 4.88
N ASN A 249 -6.73 17.11 4.13
CA ASN A 249 -6.52 17.17 2.68
C ASN A 249 -7.31 16.08 1.95
N LEU A 250 -7.63 16.36 0.68
CA LEU A 250 -8.29 15.44 -0.24
C LEU A 250 -7.40 15.24 -1.46
N THR A 251 -7.05 13.99 -1.74
CA THR A 251 -6.35 13.62 -2.97
C THR A 251 -7.33 12.95 -3.93
N ILE A 252 -7.35 13.38 -5.18
CA ILE A 252 -8.19 12.84 -6.24
C ILE A 252 -7.29 12.27 -7.33
N ILE A 253 -7.58 11.05 -7.79
CA ILE A 253 -6.77 10.33 -8.77
C ILE A 253 -7.69 9.63 -9.80
N PRO A 254 -8.03 10.27 -10.94
CA PRO A 254 -8.47 9.53 -12.12
C PRO A 254 -7.35 8.61 -12.63
N GLN A 255 -7.69 7.35 -12.89
CA GLN A 255 -6.74 6.31 -13.27
C GLN A 255 -7.17 5.58 -14.56
N LEU A 256 -6.19 5.30 -15.41
CA LEU A 256 -6.25 4.34 -16.51
C LEU A 256 -5.46 3.09 -16.14
N THR A 257 -5.77 1.94 -16.73
CA THR A 257 -5.10 0.67 -16.45
C THR A 257 -4.99 -0.21 -17.69
N THR A 258 -3.96 -1.05 -17.74
CA THR A 258 -3.87 -2.22 -18.63
C THR A 258 -4.21 -3.53 -17.92
N ARG A 259 -4.57 -3.48 -16.63
CA ARG A 259 -4.98 -4.64 -15.86
C ARG A 259 -6.40 -5.03 -16.25
N TYR A 260 -6.57 -6.26 -16.69
CA TYR A 260 -7.87 -6.89 -16.90
C TYR A 260 -8.07 -7.99 -15.85
N THR A 261 -9.23 -8.01 -15.22
CA THR A 261 -9.65 -9.11 -14.33
C THR A 261 -10.85 -9.76 -14.98
N ASP A 262 -10.75 -11.05 -15.27
CA ASP A 262 -11.86 -11.81 -15.82
C ASP A 262 -13.02 -11.88 -14.82
N ALA A 263 -14.26 -11.76 -15.28
CA ALA A 263 -15.41 -11.67 -14.40
C ALA A 263 -15.72 -13.01 -13.70
N ASP A 264 -15.53 -14.12 -14.41
CA ASP A 264 -15.89 -15.46 -13.96
C ASP A 264 -14.72 -16.10 -13.22
N THR A 265 -13.57 -16.18 -13.89
CA THR A 265 -12.36 -16.82 -13.34
C THR A 265 -11.59 -15.92 -12.40
N ARG A 266 -11.85 -14.60 -12.39
CA ARG A 266 -11.09 -13.61 -11.58
C ARG A 266 -9.60 -13.56 -11.91
N LEU A 267 -9.15 -14.23 -12.97
CA LEU A 267 -7.76 -14.23 -13.41
C LEU A 267 -7.38 -12.84 -13.91
N VAL A 268 -6.16 -12.43 -13.58
CA VAL A 268 -5.63 -11.14 -13.99
C VAL A 268 -4.76 -11.32 -15.22
N THR A 269 -5.01 -10.51 -16.25
CA THR A 269 -4.24 -10.50 -17.49
C THR A 269 -3.89 -9.08 -17.91
N HIS A 270 -2.93 -8.98 -18.84
CA HIS A 270 -2.65 -7.73 -19.54
C HIS A 270 -3.67 -7.52 -20.66
N GLY A 271 -4.19 -6.31 -20.79
CA GLY A 271 -5.08 -5.91 -21.87
C GLY A 271 -4.84 -4.47 -22.32
N ASP A 272 -5.70 -4.00 -23.22
CA ASP A 272 -5.65 -2.62 -23.72
C ASP A 272 -5.91 -1.60 -22.61
N ILE A 273 -5.38 -0.39 -22.81
CA ILE A 273 -5.59 0.73 -21.88
C ILE A 273 -7.09 1.04 -21.80
N LYS A 274 -7.62 0.99 -20.58
CA LYS A 274 -8.99 1.38 -20.27
C LYS A 274 -9.07 2.28 -19.05
N PHE A 275 -10.19 2.97 -18.91
CA PHE A 275 -10.48 3.67 -17.67
C PHE A 275 -10.63 2.67 -16.51
N LYS A 276 -9.94 2.94 -15.39
CA LYS A 276 -9.99 2.12 -14.18
C LYS A 276 -11.04 2.64 -13.22
N ARG A 277 -10.81 3.85 -12.70
CA ARG A 277 -11.63 4.50 -11.66
C ARG A 277 -11.19 5.95 -11.43
N VAL A 278 -12.01 6.70 -10.69
CA VAL A 278 -11.54 7.87 -9.94
C VAL A 278 -11.47 7.48 -8.46
N ALA A 279 -10.29 7.54 -7.87
CA ALA A 279 -10.08 7.36 -6.44
C ALA A 279 -10.05 8.72 -5.73
N ALA A 280 -10.67 8.80 -4.56
CA ALA A 280 -10.64 9.94 -3.67
C ALA A 280 -10.15 9.49 -2.29
N MET A 281 -9.17 10.19 -1.75
CA MET A 281 -8.58 9.91 -0.43
C MET A 281 -8.67 11.16 0.44
N LEU A 282 -9.52 11.12 1.45
CA LEU A 282 -9.59 12.16 2.49
C LEU A 282 -8.66 11.75 3.64
N ASN A 283 -7.69 12.59 3.97
CA ASN A 283 -6.73 12.33 5.04
C ASN A 283 -6.83 13.41 6.12
N TYR A 284 -6.97 12.96 7.36
CA TYR A 284 -6.95 13.79 8.56
C TYR A 284 -5.75 13.44 9.45
N ALA A 285 -4.87 14.40 9.70
CA ALA A 285 -3.74 14.25 10.62
C ALA A 285 -4.20 14.46 12.08
N LEU A 286 -3.81 13.54 12.96
CA LEU A 286 -4.12 13.54 14.40
C LEU A 286 -3.06 14.32 15.19
#